data_AF-A0A1R4GFZ7-F1
#
_entry.id   AF-A0A1R4GFZ7-F1
#
_cell.length_a   1.000
_cell.length_b   1.000
_cell.length_c   1.000
_cell.angle_alpha   90.00
_cell.angle_beta   90.00
_cell.angle_gamma   90.00
#
_symmetry.space_group_name_H-M   'P 1'
#
loop_
_entity.id
_entity.type
_entity.pdbx_description
1 polymer ?
#
loop_
_entity_poly.entity_id
_entity_poly.type
_entity_poly.pdbx_seq_one_letter_code
_entity_poly.pdbx_strand_id
1 'polypeptide(L)'
;MRAAVAQRRDQALASTITRLWVAPAEVFGVSEPILSDSDRQAVLAEVDRQVCYELSERFDIAEQPEPLAGTVRVGVTYIRPTHQAGSAAAAVANFFIPGPIKIRTPGGTGGLGAEAELLTPDGRQAAAIVWRRDAMVVGTDKPSLSRIGDAHQLAEPLGDMIGDALAASDRAVRSIPDPDPCRRFGPRVRVEGVLAGIATGLYEPGLSGGRANTETEPE
;
A
#
# COMPACT_ATOMS: atom_id res chain seq x y z
N MET A 1 15.65 -8.94 -3.80
CA MET A 1 15.78 -8.02 -4.94
C MET A 1 15.26 -6.66 -4.49
N ARG A 2 15.92 -5.56 -4.88
CA ARG A 2 15.37 -4.21 -4.69
C ARG A 2 14.18 -4.02 -5.61
N ALA A 3 13.24 -3.14 -5.24
CA ALA A 3 12.13 -2.78 -6.12
C ALA A 3 12.65 -2.25 -7.47
N ALA A 4 11.95 -2.55 -8.55
CA ALA A 4 12.13 -1.86 -9.83
C ALA A 4 11.40 -0.52 -9.75
N VAL A 5 12.12 0.58 -9.92
CA VAL A 5 11.59 1.94 -9.75
C VAL A 5 12.02 2.82 -10.92
N ALA A 6 11.06 3.51 -11.51
CA ALA A 6 11.29 4.64 -12.41
C ALA A 6 10.44 5.81 -11.93
N GLN A 7 11.03 7.01 -11.81
CA GLN A 7 10.30 8.18 -11.33
C GLN A 7 10.67 9.44 -12.11
N ARG A 8 9.74 10.37 -12.17
CA ARG A 8 9.90 11.70 -12.74
C ARG A 8 9.26 12.71 -11.80
N ARG A 9 9.90 13.87 -11.64
CA ARG A 9 9.35 15.00 -10.90
C ARG A 9 9.77 16.29 -11.54
N ASP A 10 8.80 17.15 -11.86
CA ASP A 10 9.03 18.56 -12.11
C ASP A 10 9.05 19.26 -10.75
N GLN A 11 10.25 19.65 -10.30
CA GLN A 11 10.42 20.23 -8.97
C GLN A 11 9.69 21.56 -8.83
N ALA A 12 9.65 22.38 -9.89
CA ALA A 12 8.96 23.66 -9.84
C ALA A 12 7.46 23.43 -9.64
N LEU A 13 6.84 22.54 -10.41
CA LEU A 13 5.41 22.23 -10.27
C LEU A 13 5.08 21.49 -8.97
N ALA A 14 5.88 20.49 -8.58
CA ALA A 14 5.64 19.75 -7.35
C ALA A 14 5.71 20.67 -6.11
N SER A 15 6.60 21.68 -6.14
CA SER A 15 6.75 22.63 -5.03
C SER A 15 5.51 23.51 -4.83
N THR A 16 4.73 23.79 -5.89
CA THR A 16 3.52 24.63 -5.80
C THR A 16 2.32 23.92 -5.17
N ILE A 17 2.36 22.59 -5.05
CA ILE A 17 1.22 21.80 -4.57
C ILE A 17 1.37 21.55 -3.07
N THR A 18 0.53 22.17 -2.24
CA THR A 18 0.54 21.97 -0.78
C THR A 18 -0.57 21.05 -0.29
N ARG A 19 -1.68 21.02 -1.02
CA ARG A 19 -2.88 20.26 -0.71
C ARG A 19 -3.19 19.24 -1.81
N LEU A 20 -3.57 18.03 -1.43
CA LEU A 20 -3.85 16.91 -2.32
C LEU A 20 -5.21 16.29 -2.03
N TRP A 21 -5.92 15.90 -3.07
CA TRP A 21 -6.91 14.84 -2.99
C TRP A 21 -6.33 13.54 -3.57
N VAL A 22 -6.48 12.43 -2.85
CA VAL A 22 -6.01 11.11 -3.29
C VAL A 22 -7.18 10.36 -3.92
N ALA A 23 -7.17 10.13 -5.23
CA ALA A 23 -8.20 9.30 -5.86
C ALA A 23 -8.10 7.86 -5.35
N PRO A 24 -9.24 7.13 -5.20
CA PRO A 24 -9.19 5.70 -4.92
C PRO A 24 -8.36 4.96 -5.97
N ALA A 25 -7.56 3.99 -5.52
CA ALA A 25 -6.72 3.20 -6.38
C ALA A 25 -7.56 2.28 -7.28
N GLU A 26 -7.11 2.11 -8.52
CA GLU A 26 -7.76 1.26 -9.50
C GLU A 26 -6.80 0.18 -9.99
N VAL A 27 -7.32 -0.92 -10.52
CA VAL A 27 -6.49 -1.92 -11.22
C VAL A 27 -6.44 -1.57 -12.70
N PHE A 28 -5.23 -1.41 -13.24
CA PHE A 28 -5.01 -1.23 -14.68
C PHE A 28 -4.29 -2.46 -15.25
N GLY A 29 -4.88 -3.08 -16.28
CA GLY A 29 -4.28 -4.22 -16.99
C GLY A 29 -4.92 -5.57 -16.64
N VAL A 30 -4.22 -6.66 -16.99
CA VAL A 30 -4.76 -8.02 -16.96
C VAL A 30 -4.85 -8.54 -15.51
N SER A 31 -6.05 -8.86 -15.07
CA SER A 31 -6.29 -9.54 -13.80
C SER A 31 -5.84 -11.00 -13.88
N GLU A 32 -4.99 -11.43 -12.95
CA GLU A 32 -4.69 -12.85 -12.72
C GLU A 32 -6.01 -13.60 -12.42
N PRO A 33 -6.40 -14.63 -13.20
CA PRO A 33 -7.69 -15.30 -13.05
C PRO A 33 -7.91 -15.93 -11.67
N ILE A 34 -6.82 -16.16 -10.93
CA ILE A 34 -6.82 -16.82 -9.62
C ILE A 34 -7.17 -15.87 -8.46
N LEU A 35 -7.12 -14.55 -8.67
CA LEU A 35 -7.57 -13.56 -7.69
C LEU A 35 -9.05 -13.27 -7.91
N SER A 36 -9.85 -13.30 -6.85
CA SER A 36 -11.25 -12.84 -6.91
C SER A 36 -11.32 -11.31 -6.95
N ASP A 37 -12.51 -10.76 -7.24
CA ASP A 37 -12.75 -9.31 -7.11
C ASP A 37 -12.55 -8.84 -5.67
N SER A 38 -12.96 -9.64 -4.69
CA SER A 38 -12.76 -9.33 -3.27
C SER A 38 -11.27 -9.29 -2.89
N ASP A 39 -10.46 -10.20 -3.45
CA ASP A 39 -9.01 -10.22 -3.23
C ASP A 39 -8.37 -8.95 -3.81
N ARG A 40 -8.78 -8.53 -5.02
CA ARG A 40 -8.32 -7.29 -5.63
C ARG A 40 -8.72 -6.06 -4.82
N GLN A 41 -9.98 -5.98 -4.42
CA GLN A 41 -10.49 -4.86 -3.61
C GLN A 41 -9.78 -4.74 -2.26
N ALA A 42 -9.47 -5.85 -1.61
CA ALA A 42 -8.71 -5.84 -0.37
C ALA A 42 -7.30 -5.27 -0.55
N VAL A 43 -6.60 -5.64 -1.64
CA VAL A 43 -5.30 -5.05 -1.99
C VAL A 43 -5.43 -3.55 -2.28
N LEU A 44 -6.42 -3.13 -3.07
CA LEU A 44 -6.64 -1.72 -3.38
C LEU A 44 -6.91 -0.87 -2.13
N ALA A 45 -7.75 -1.36 -1.22
CA ALA A 45 -8.06 -0.67 0.03
C ALA A 45 -6.80 -0.48 0.90
N GLU A 46 -5.92 -1.47 0.93
CA GLU A 46 -4.65 -1.36 1.63
C GLU A 46 -3.68 -0.39 0.94
N VAL A 47 -3.60 -0.40 -0.39
CA VAL A 47 -2.81 0.57 -1.17
C VAL A 47 -3.30 1.99 -0.90
N ASP A 48 -4.60 2.23 -0.97
CA ASP A 48 -5.21 3.53 -0.67
C ASP A 48 -4.84 4.04 0.71
N ARG A 49 -4.93 3.17 1.72
CA ARG A 49 -4.60 3.49 3.11
C ARG A 49 -3.15 3.90 3.26
N GLN A 50 -2.22 3.10 2.75
CA GLN A 50 -0.78 3.33 2.89
C GLN A 50 -0.31 4.55 2.08
N VAL A 51 -0.82 4.71 0.86
CA VAL A 51 -0.49 5.88 0.03
C VAL A 51 -1.00 7.17 0.66
N CYS A 52 -2.26 7.20 1.12
CA CYS A 52 -2.79 8.39 1.78
C CYS A 52 -1.97 8.75 3.03
N TYR A 53 -1.64 7.75 3.83
CA TYR A 53 -0.86 7.91 5.06
C TYR A 53 0.51 8.56 4.76
N GLU A 54 1.28 7.98 3.86
CA GLU A 54 2.62 8.46 3.51
C GLU A 54 2.62 9.86 2.84
N LEU A 55 1.57 10.16 2.07
CA LEU A 55 1.36 11.50 1.52
C LEU A 55 0.97 12.52 2.60
N SER A 56 0.22 12.12 3.63
CA SER A 56 -0.21 13.02 4.70
C SER A 56 0.95 13.59 5.52
N GLU A 57 2.08 12.89 5.56
CA GLU A 57 3.31 13.36 6.18
C GLU A 57 3.96 14.54 5.43
N ARG A 58 3.56 14.81 4.19
CA ARG A 58 4.19 15.84 3.35
C ARG A 58 3.17 16.85 2.81
N PHE A 59 1.89 16.49 2.72
CA PHE A 59 0.83 17.29 2.11
C PHE A 59 -0.40 17.37 3.01
N ASP A 60 -1.16 18.46 2.88
CA ASP A 60 -2.51 18.51 3.45
C ASP A 60 -3.45 17.68 2.58
N ILE A 61 -4.19 16.77 3.20
CA ILE A 61 -5.08 15.87 2.47
C ILE A 61 -6.51 16.43 2.52
N ALA A 62 -7.09 16.66 1.34
CA ALA A 62 -8.48 17.01 1.14
C ALA A 62 -9.36 15.76 1.27
N GLU A 63 -10.50 15.89 1.94
CA GLU A 63 -11.45 14.79 2.14
C GLU A 63 -12.18 14.42 0.84
N GLN A 64 -12.40 15.41 -0.02
CA GLN A 64 -13.11 15.29 -1.30
C GLN A 64 -12.33 16.00 -2.41
N PRO A 65 -12.64 15.76 -3.70
CA PRO A 65 -12.05 16.52 -4.80
C PRO A 65 -12.34 18.02 -4.63
N GLU A 66 -11.29 18.84 -4.64
CA GLU A 66 -11.39 20.30 -4.48
C GLU A 66 -10.69 20.99 -5.66
N PRO A 67 -11.25 22.08 -6.24
CA PRO A 67 -10.71 22.72 -7.45
C PRO A 67 -9.28 23.28 -7.34
N LEU A 68 -8.77 23.51 -6.12
CA LEU A 68 -7.43 24.06 -5.88
C LEU A 68 -6.44 23.03 -5.33
N ALA A 69 -6.89 21.79 -5.10
CA ALA A 69 -6.03 20.71 -4.65
C ALA A 69 -5.39 20.01 -5.86
N GLY A 70 -4.13 19.58 -5.69
CA GLY A 70 -3.55 18.60 -6.61
C GLY A 70 -4.28 17.26 -6.49
N THR A 71 -4.23 16.43 -7.53
CA THR A 71 -4.84 15.10 -7.51
C THR A 71 -3.77 14.03 -7.63
N VAL A 72 -3.78 13.06 -6.72
CA VAL A 72 -2.98 11.84 -6.85
C VAL A 72 -3.84 10.73 -7.43
N ARG A 73 -3.33 10.02 -8.43
CA ARG A 73 -3.94 8.80 -8.97
C ARG A 73 -2.99 7.65 -8.80
N VAL A 74 -3.52 6.49 -8.44
CA VAL A 74 -2.75 5.24 -8.28
C VAL A 74 -3.41 4.14 -9.09
N GLY A 75 -2.64 3.54 -9.98
CA GLY A 75 -3.03 2.39 -10.79
C GLY A 75 -2.21 1.17 -10.41
N VAL A 76 -2.83 0.16 -9.77
CA VAL A 76 -2.19 -1.13 -9.52
C VAL A 76 -2.10 -1.89 -10.84
N THR A 77 -0.88 -2.16 -11.28
CA THR A 77 -0.56 -2.79 -12.57
C THR A 77 -0.13 -4.25 -12.44
N TYR A 78 0.17 -4.70 -11.21
CA TYR A 78 0.69 -6.02 -10.96
C TYR A 78 0.32 -6.53 -9.57
N ILE A 79 -0.31 -7.70 -9.51
CA ILE A 79 -0.51 -8.44 -8.27
C ILE A 79 -0.15 -9.90 -8.55
N ARG A 80 0.92 -10.40 -7.91
CA ARG A 80 1.23 -11.84 -7.92
C ARG A 80 0.69 -12.48 -6.64
N PRO A 81 -0.12 -13.55 -6.75
CA PRO A 81 -0.61 -14.29 -5.60
C PRO A 81 0.52 -14.85 -4.74
N THR A 82 0.31 -14.85 -3.43
CA THR A 82 1.17 -15.47 -2.42
C THR A 82 1.05 -16.99 -2.51
N HIS A 83 2.17 -17.72 -2.48
CA HIS A 83 2.15 -19.18 -2.50
C HIS A 83 1.83 -19.77 -1.12
N GLN A 84 0.54 -20.02 -0.86
CA GLN A 84 0.00 -20.42 0.44
C GLN A 84 0.65 -21.68 1.03
N ALA A 85 0.86 -22.72 0.21
CA ALA A 85 1.48 -23.98 0.66
C ALA A 85 2.92 -23.77 1.16
N GLY A 86 3.65 -22.87 0.51
CA GLY A 86 5.00 -22.47 0.91
C GLY A 86 5.00 -21.67 2.22
N SER A 87 4.06 -20.74 2.36
CA SER A 87 3.87 -19.96 3.59
C SER A 87 3.56 -20.81 4.82
N ALA A 88 2.77 -21.89 4.68
CA ALA A 88 2.47 -22.80 5.78
C ALA A 88 3.72 -23.51 6.31
N ALA A 89 4.54 -24.06 5.40
CA ALA A 89 5.82 -24.70 5.76
C ALA A 89 6.80 -23.69 6.39
N ALA A 90 6.86 -22.47 5.83
CA ALA A 90 7.69 -21.40 6.35
C ALA A 90 7.25 -20.93 7.75
N ALA A 91 5.95 -20.88 8.05
CA ALA A 91 5.45 -20.49 9.36
C ALA A 91 5.90 -21.46 10.47
N VAL A 92 5.80 -22.77 10.21
CA VAL A 92 6.29 -23.81 11.13
C VAL A 92 7.80 -23.70 11.34
N ALA A 93 8.57 -23.50 10.27
CA ALA A 93 10.02 -23.36 10.37
C ALA A 93 10.44 -22.08 11.13
N ASN A 94 9.79 -20.95 10.85
CA ASN A 94 10.12 -19.65 11.46
C ASN A 94 9.71 -19.54 12.92
N PHE A 95 8.81 -20.39 13.42
CA PHE A 95 8.51 -20.47 14.86
C PHE A 95 9.77 -20.74 15.70
N PHE A 96 10.74 -21.48 15.13
CA PHE A 96 11.99 -21.85 15.79
C PHE A 96 13.16 -20.90 15.49
N ILE A 97 12.95 -19.86 14.66
CA ILE A 97 13.98 -18.89 14.27
C ILE A 97 13.68 -17.54 14.94
N PRO A 98 14.38 -17.19 16.04
CA PRO A 98 14.17 -15.93 16.73
C PRO A 98 14.68 -14.75 15.90
N GLY A 99 14.02 -13.59 16.03
CA GLY A 99 14.40 -12.34 15.37
C GLY A 99 13.52 -11.94 14.18
N PRO A 100 13.79 -10.75 13.60
CA PRO A 100 12.91 -10.13 12.60
C PRO A 100 13.04 -10.74 11.20
N ILE A 101 14.12 -11.48 10.93
CA ILE A 101 14.34 -12.14 9.64
C ILE A 101 13.51 -13.41 9.55
N LYS A 102 12.76 -13.57 8.45
CA LYS A 102 11.95 -14.73 8.13
C LYS A 102 12.47 -15.41 6.87
N ILE A 103 12.51 -16.74 6.91
CA ILE A 103 12.87 -17.59 5.78
C ILE A 103 11.60 -18.19 5.22
N ARG A 104 11.35 -17.99 3.93
CA ARG A 104 10.22 -18.52 3.18
C ARG A 104 10.70 -19.66 2.29
N THR A 105 9.79 -20.55 1.89
CA THR A 105 10.15 -21.63 0.97
C THR A 105 10.53 -21.07 -0.41
N PRO A 106 11.60 -21.59 -1.04
CA PRO A 106 11.91 -21.29 -2.44
C PRO A 106 10.74 -21.71 -3.34
N GLY A 107 10.29 -20.82 -4.22
CA GLY A 107 9.15 -21.04 -5.12
C GLY A 107 7.89 -20.29 -4.68
N GLY A 108 7.60 -19.17 -5.36
CA GLY A 108 6.33 -18.46 -5.31
C GLY A 108 6.16 -17.42 -4.20
N THR A 109 7.02 -16.40 -4.13
CA THR A 109 6.63 -15.20 -3.37
C THR A 109 5.63 -14.37 -4.17
N GLY A 110 4.65 -13.77 -3.49
CA GLY A 110 3.73 -12.82 -4.10
C GLY A 110 4.42 -11.50 -4.45
N GLY A 111 3.68 -10.56 -5.00
CA GLY A 111 4.25 -9.29 -5.44
C GLY A 111 3.19 -8.23 -5.71
N LEU A 112 3.64 -6.98 -5.72
CA LEU A 112 2.82 -5.81 -5.98
C LEU A 112 3.56 -4.86 -6.93
N GLY A 113 2.84 -4.25 -7.84
CA GLY A 113 3.34 -3.16 -8.66
C GLY A 113 2.22 -2.18 -8.98
N ALA A 114 2.59 -0.90 -9.02
CA ALA A 114 1.67 0.19 -9.26
C ALA A 114 2.38 1.34 -9.96
N GLU A 115 1.58 2.15 -10.63
CA GLU A 115 1.95 3.45 -11.16
C GLU A 115 1.19 4.51 -10.36
N ALA A 116 1.83 5.63 -10.08
CA ALA A 116 1.18 6.76 -9.45
C ALA A 116 1.59 8.06 -10.11
N GLU A 117 0.67 9.00 -10.20
CA GLU A 117 0.93 10.35 -10.71
C GLU A 117 0.35 11.41 -9.79
N LEU A 118 1.02 12.56 -9.74
CA LEU A 118 0.56 13.78 -9.12
C LEU A 118 0.23 14.80 -10.21
N LEU A 119 -1.03 15.22 -10.23
CA LEU A 119 -1.56 16.24 -11.13
C LEU A 119 -1.74 17.56 -10.38
N THR A 120 -1.37 18.67 -11.02
CA THR A 120 -1.74 20.03 -10.58
C THR A 120 -3.25 20.25 -10.73
N PRO A 121 -3.82 21.30 -10.11
CA PRO A 121 -5.25 21.61 -10.26
C PRO A 121 -5.72 21.82 -11.70
N ASP A 122 -4.85 22.29 -12.60
CA ASP A 122 -5.09 22.44 -14.03
C ASP A 122 -4.81 21.17 -14.84
N GLY A 123 -4.52 20.04 -14.19
CA GLY A 123 -4.38 18.72 -14.81
C GLY A 123 -3.01 18.42 -15.41
N ARG A 124 -1.98 19.22 -15.12
CA ARG A 124 -0.60 18.95 -15.58
C ARG A 124 0.08 17.97 -14.63
N GLN A 125 0.80 17.00 -15.17
CA GLN A 125 1.55 16.05 -14.36
C GLN A 125 2.79 16.71 -13.76
N ALA A 126 2.82 16.87 -12.43
CA ALA A 126 3.94 17.39 -11.67
C ALA A 126 4.94 16.29 -11.29
N ALA A 127 4.48 15.07 -11.02
CA ALA A 127 5.33 13.94 -10.71
C ALA A 127 4.67 12.61 -11.08
N ALA A 128 5.47 11.57 -11.29
CA ALA A 128 5.01 10.21 -11.49
C ALA A 128 6.05 9.18 -11.07
N ILE A 129 5.59 7.99 -10.70
CA ILE A 129 6.40 6.83 -10.36
C ILE A 129 5.79 5.56 -10.92
N VAL A 130 6.64 4.67 -11.41
CA VAL A 130 6.35 3.27 -11.68
C VAL A 130 7.16 2.45 -10.69
N TRP A 131 6.50 1.61 -9.91
CA TRP A 131 7.11 0.80 -8.88
C TRP A 131 6.64 -0.64 -8.96
N ARG A 132 7.56 -1.58 -8.77
CA ARG A 132 7.23 -3.00 -8.62
C ARG A 132 8.20 -3.71 -7.70
N ARG A 133 7.67 -4.58 -6.84
CA ARG A 133 8.46 -5.47 -6.00
C ARG A 133 7.80 -6.82 -5.84
N ASP A 134 8.62 -7.86 -5.87
CA ASP A 134 8.23 -9.19 -5.41
C ASP A 134 8.71 -9.37 -3.96
N ALA A 135 7.92 -10.06 -3.14
CA ALA A 135 8.32 -10.39 -1.79
C ALA A 135 9.56 -11.32 -1.81
N MET A 136 10.37 -11.26 -0.77
CA MET A 136 11.66 -11.96 -0.73
C MET A 136 11.57 -13.27 0.02
N VAL A 137 12.33 -14.28 -0.44
CA VAL A 137 12.46 -15.58 0.24
C VAL A 137 13.11 -15.41 1.62
N VAL A 138 14.02 -14.44 1.77
CA VAL A 138 14.62 -14.05 3.05
C VAL A 138 14.41 -12.56 3.22
N GLY A 139 13.76 -12.14 4.29
CA GLY A 139 13.41 -10.74 4.52
C GLY A 139 12.68 -10.53 5.84
N THR A 140 12.07 -9.36 6.00
CA THR A 140 11.28 -8.99 7.18
C THR A 140 9.79 -9.31 7.04
N ASP A 141 9.33 -9.54 5.81
CA ASP A 141 7.93 -9.81 5.49
C ASP A 141 7.50 -11.20 6.03
N LYS A 142 6.41 -11.26 6.79
CA LYS A 142 5.92 -12.53 7.38
C LYS A 142 5.28 -13.42 6.32
N PRO A 143 5.43 -14.76 6.40
CA PRO A 143 4.63 -15.65 5.56
C PRO A 143 3.14 -15.42 5.80
N SER A 144 2.33 -15.62 4.76
CA SER A 144 0.88 -15.43 4.81
C SER A 144 0.17 -16.64 4.21
N LEU A 145 -0.85 -17.15 4.91
CA LEU A 145 -1.75 -18.16 4.37
C LEU A 145 -2.79 -17.58 3.41
N SER A 146 -2.95 -16.26 3.37
CA SER A 146 -3.80 -15.58 2.38
C SER A 146 -3.07 -15.40 1.05
N ARG A 147 -3.82 -15.53 -0.06
CA ARG A 147 -3.36 -15.31 -1.45
C ARG A 147 -2.86 -13.88 -1.69
N ILE A 148 -3.29 -12.90 -0.90
CA ILE A 148 -2.94 -11.48 -1.09
C ILE A 148 -1.95 -10.95 -0.06
N GLY A 149 -1.47 -11.78 0.88
CA GLY A 149 -0.74 -11.28 2.03
C GLY A 149 0.61 -10.64 1.72
N ASP A 150 1.31 -11.11 0.67
CA ASP A 150 2.52 -10.44 0.20
C ASP A 150 2.21 -9.08 -0.45
N ALA A 151 1.15 -9.00 -1.26
CA ALA A 151 0.74 -7.75 -1.87
C ALA A 151 0.31 -6.72 -0.83
N HIS A 152 -0.45 -7.14 0.19
CA HIS A 152 -0.83 -6.29 1.33
C HIS A 152 0.38 -5.75 2.09
N GLN A 153 1.35 -6.61 2.43
CA GLN A 153 2.56 -6.17 3.13
C GLN A 153 3.44 -5.24 2.27
N LEU A 154 3.37 -5.38 0.94
CA LEU A 154 4.10 -4.51 0.00
C LEU A 154 3.43 -3.16 -0.23
N ALA A 155 2.21 -2.92 0.26
CA ALA A 155 1.52 -1.65 0.11
C ALA A 155 2.18 -0.52 0.94
N GLU A 156 2.72 -0.83 2.12
CA GLU A 156 3.49 0.12 2.94
C GLU A 156 4.73 0.64 2.20
N PRO A 157 5.69 -0.21 1.77
CA PRO A 157 6.86 0.28 1.03
C PRO A 157 6.52 0.86 -0.35
N LEU A 158 5.34 0.55 -0.92
CA LEU A 158 4.83 1.26 -2.09
C LEU A 158 4.40 2.69 -1.73
N GLY A 159 3.65 2.85 -0.63
CA GLY A 159 3.25 4.13 -0.06
C GLY A 159 4.45 5.04 0.19
N ASP A 160 5.50 4.53 0.85
CA ASP A 160 6.72 5.29 1.17
C ASP A 160 7.35 5.86 -0.11
N MET A 161 7.50 4.98 -1.12
CA MET A 161 8.10 5.33 -2.40
C MET A 161 7.25 6.33 -3.18
N ILE A 162 5.92 6.24 -3.10
CA ILE A 162 5.02 7.22 -3.70
C ILE A 162 5.14 8.56 -2.98
N GLY A 163 5.11 8.58 -1.64
CA GLY A 163 5.27 9.79 -0.83
C GLY A 163 6.57 10.53 -1.17
N ASP A 164 7.67 9.79 -1.23
CA ASP A 164 8.99 10.30 -1.61
C ASP A 164 9.06 10.73 -3.07
N ALA A 165 8.41 9.99 -3.99
CA ALA A 165 8.45 10.27 -5.42
C ALA A 165 7.63 11.48 -5.84
N LEU A 166 6.51 11.77 -5.15
CA LEU A 166 5.59 12.84 -5.52
C LEU A 166 5.89 14.17 -4.82
N ALA A 167 6.42 14.16 -3.60
CA ALA A 167 6.79 15.38 -2.87
C ALA A 167 7.99 16.10 -3.50
N ALA A 168 8.01 17.44 -3.51
CA ALA A 168 9.23 18.18 -3.85
C ALA A 168 10.41 17.73 -2.94
N SER A 169 11.63 17.67 -3.46
CA SER A 169 12.76 17.06 -2.73
C SER A 169 13.16 17.77 -1.44
N ASP A 170 12.79 19.04 -1.29
CA ASP A 170 13.05 19.89 -0.13
C ASP A 170 11.86 19.93 0.85
N ARG A 171 10.75 19.26 0.52
CA ARG A 171 9.57 19.21 1.38
C ARG A 171 9.85 18.38 2.61
N ALA A 172 9.72 19.00 3.78
CA ALA A 172 9.92 18.35 5.06
C ALA A 172 8.82 17.30 5.34
N VAL A 173 9.23 16.18 5.92
CA VAL A 173 8.34 15.20 6.53
C VAL A 173 7.83 15.78 7.85
N ARG A 174 6.53 15.68 8.09
CA ARG A 174 5.84 16.18 9.28
C ARG A 174 5.13 15.04 9.99
N SER A 175 4.85 15.23 11.27
CA SER A 175 3.98 14.33 12.01
C SER A 175 2.60 14.28 11.37
N ILE A 176 2.01 13.09 11.34
CA ILE A 176 0.71 12.91 10.71
C ILE A 176 -0.37 13.71 11.46
N PRO A 177 -1.27 14.42 10.75
CA PRO A 177 -2.32 15.20 11.39
C PRO A 177 -3.28 14.36 12.25
N ASP A 178 -3.78 14.99 13.32
CA ASP A 178 -4.90 14.53 14.15
C ASP A 178 -6.00 15.62 14.11
N PRO A 179 -7.23 15.33 13.64
CA PRO A 179 -7.76 14.01 13.25
C PRO A 179 -7.11 13.42 11.98
N ASP A 180 -7.10 12.08 11.89
CA ASP A 180 -6.55 11.34 10.75
C ASP A 180 -7.26 11.73 9.45
N PRO A 181 -6.57 12.41 8.51
CA PRO A 181 -7.21 12.86 7.27
C PRO A 181 -7.44 11.70 6.29
N CYS A 182 -6.85 10.54 6.54
CA CYS A 182 -7.00 9.33 5.74
C CYS A 182 -8.07 8.37 6.27
N ARG A 183 -8.83 8.76 7.30
CA ARG A 183 -9.89 7.94 7.92
C ARG A 183 -10.89 7.34 6.93
N ARG A 184 -11.13 7.99 5.79
CA ARG A 184 -12.05 7.50 4.75
C ARG A 184 -11.57 6.21 4.07
N PHE A 185 -10.28 5.90 4.16
CA PHE A 185 -9.68 4.65 3.69
C PHE A 185 -9.58 3.59 4.79
N GLY A 186 -10.12 3.87 5.98
CA GLY A 186 -10.13 2.97 7.13
C GLY A 186 -9.03 3.25 8.15
N PRO A 187 -9.10 2.61 9.33
CA PRO A 187 -8.14 2.78 10.40
C PRO A 187 -6.78 2.16 10.08
N ARG A 188 -5.71 2.75 10.64
CA ARG A 188 -4.31 2.41 10.36
C ARG A 188 -3.87 1.04 10.90
N VAL A 189 -4.31 0.69 12.10
CA VAL A 189 -3.89 -0.54 12.79
C VAL A 189 -5.09 -1.19 13.42
N ARG A 190 -5.20 -2.52 13.29
CA ARG A 190 -6.08 -3.33 14.13
C ARG A 190 -5.23 -4.11 15.13
N VAL A 191 -5.47 -3.87 16.40
CA VAL A 191 -4.74 -4.53 17.51
C VAL A 191 -4.86 -6.06 17.42
N GLU A 192 -6.02 -6.55 16.98
CA GLU A 192 -6.28 -7.99 16.78
C GLU A 192 -5.32 -8.62 15.76
N GLY A 193 -5.02 -7.94 14.64
CA GLY A 193 -4.07 -8.43 13.64
C GLY A 193 -2.64 -8.45 14.17
N VAL A 194 -2.27 -7.47 14.99
CA VAL A 194 -0.97 -7.45 15.67
C VAL A 194 -0.84 -8.64 16.61
N LEU A 195 -1.85 -8.90 17.45
CA LEU A 195 -1.88 -10.02 18.39
C LEU A 195 -1.88 -11.38 17.68
N ALA A 196 -2.71 -11.55 16.64
CA ALA A 196 -2.75 -12.77 15.85
C ALA A 196 -1.40 -13.07 15.17
N GLY A 197 -0.74 -12.04 14.65
CA GLY A 197 0.57 -12.17 14.03
C GLY A 197 1.72 -12.42 15.01
N ILE A 198 1.55 -12.13 16.30
CA ILE A 198 2.49 -12.54 17.37
C ILE A 198 2.27 -14.01 17.71
N ALA A 199 1.01 -14.45 17.86
CA ALA A 199 0.68 -15.81 18.26
C ALA A 199 1.04 -16.87 17.19
N THR A 200 0.83 -16.53 15.91
CA THR A 200 0.95 -17.47 14.80
C THR A 200 2.24 -17.32 13.99
N GLY A 201 2.90 -16.17 14.08
CA GLY A 201 4.01 -15.80 13.18
C GLY A 201 3.58 -15.52 11.74
N LEU A 202 2.28 -15.54 11.45
CA LEU A 202 1.70 -15.29 10.13
C LEU A 202 1.20 -13.85 9.99
N TYR A 203 1.13 -13.37 8.75
CA TYR A 203 0.38 -12.17 8.40
C TYR A 203 -1.06 -12.54 8.00
N GLU A 204 -2.04 -11.81 8.51
CA GLU A 204 -3.47 -12.01 8.23
C GLU A 204 -4.08 -10.72 7.64
N PRO A 205 -4.31 -10.67 6.32
CA PRO A 205 -4.80 -9.45 5.66
C PRO A 205 -6.16 -8.98 6.17
N GLY A 206 -7.09 -9.90 6.48
CA GLY A 206 -8.42 -9.53 6.99
C GLY A 206 -8.40 -8.90 8.38
N LEU A 207 -7.27 -8.99 9.07
CA LEU A 207 -7.02 -8.38 10.38
C LEU A 207 -5.99 -7.24 10.29
N SER A 208 -5.51 -6.89 9.10
CA SER A 208 -4.59 -5.78 8.86
C SER A 208 -5.33 -4.62 8.21
N GLY A 209 -5.24 -3.42 8.78
CA GLY A 209 -6.11 -2.29 8.40
C GLY A 209 -7.61 -2.59 8.63
N GLY A 210 -8.47 -1.56 8.65
CA GLY A 210 -9.91 -1.77 8.89
C GLY A 210 -10.78 -1.84 7.65
N ARG A 211 -11.93 -2.54 7.78
CA ARG A 211 -13.02 -2.46 6.80
C ARG A 211 -13.62 -1.05 6.83
N ALA A 212 -13.97 -0.50 5.66
CA ALA A 212 -14.94 0.58 5.59
C ALA A 212 -16.24 0.10 6.23
N ASN A 213 -16.85 0.94 7.08
CA ASN A 213 -18.12 0.64 7.70
C ASN A 213 -19.13 0.27 6.61
N THR A 214 -19.64 -0.96 6.64
CA THR A 214 -20.93 -1.26 6.00
C THR A 214 -21.95 -0.47 6.81
N GLU A 215 -22.31 0.70 6.30
CA GLU A 215 -23.43 1.47 6.81
C GLU A 215 -24.64 0.55 6.81
N THR A 216 -25.17 0.32 8.01
CA THR A 216 -26.36 -0.49 8.23
C THR A 216 -27.52 0.28 7.64
N GLU A 217 -28.12 -0.26 6.58
CA GLU A 217 -29.35 0.26 5.99
C GLU A 217 -30.45 0.22 7.08
N PRO A 218 -31.07 1.35 7.45
CA PRO A 218 -32.18 1.31 8.38
C PRO A 218 -33.43 0.83 7.64
N GLU A 219 -34.06 -0.20 8.20
CA GLU A 219 -35.39 -0.71 7.86
C GLU A 219 -36.49 0.33 8.15
#